data_AF-A0A0B1RV03-F1
#
_entry.id   AF-A0A0B1RV03-F1
#
_cell.length_a   1.000
_cell.length_b   1.000
_cell.length_c   1.000
_cell.angle_alpha   90.00
_cell.angle_beta   90.00
_cell.angle_gamma   90.00
#
_symmetry.space_group_name_H-M   'P 1'
#
loop_
_entity.id
_entity.type
_entity.pdbx_description
1 polymer ?
#
loop_
_entity_poly.entity_id
_entity_poly.type
_entity_poly.pdbx_seq_one_letter_code
_entity_poly.pdbx_strand_id
1 'polypeptide(L)' 'VDGVNDELAVRIFVEFTNVAQAIKAFVVMNGRFFGGRSVAASFYNVDDFNSKEYGR' A
#
# COMPACT_ATOMS: atom_id res chain seq x y z
N VAL A 1 -13.81 14.36 -2.80
CA VAL A 1 -13.91 12.96 -3.24
C VAL A 1 -12.80 12.74 -4.26
N ASP A 2 -11.57 12.62 -3.80
CA ASP A 2 -10.39 12.53 -4.69
C ASP A 2 -9.58 11.27 -4.37
N GLY A 3 -10.25 10.12 -4.50
CA GLY A 3 -9.57 8.84 -4.66
C GLY A 3 -9.50 8.55 -6.16
N VAL A 4 -8.30 8.40 -6.70
CA VAL A 4 -8.11 7.85 -8.06
C VAL A 4 -8.84 6.50 -8.09
N ASN A 5 -9.58 6.19 -9.15
CA ASN A 5 -10.21 4.88 -9.30
C ASN A 5 -9.14 3.78 -9.06
N ASP A 6 -9.43 2.82 -8.17
CA ASP A 6 -8.52 1.73 -7.80
C ASP A 6 -7.99 0.95 -9.00
N GLU A 7 -8.74 0.90 -10.10
CA GLU A 7 -8.35 0.26 -11.37
C GLU A 7 -7.25 1.05 -12.11
N LEU A 8 -7.14 2.34 -11.85
CA LEU A 8 -6.12 3.25 -12.41
C LEU A 8 -4.99 3.56 -11.42
N ALA A 9 -5.09 3.06 -10.18
CA ALA A 9 -4.08 3.29 -9.15
C ALA A 9 -2.91 2.32 -9.31
N VAL A 10 -1.68 2.86 -9.30
CA VAL A 10 -0.46 2.03 -9.24
C VAL A 10 -0.34 1.46 -7.82
N ARG A 11 -0.32 0.13 -7.71
CA ARG A 11 -0.07 -0.59 -6.45
C ARG A 11 1.44 -0.81 -6.29
N ILE A 12 2.01 -0.33 -5.18
CA ILE A 12 3.43 -0.53 -4.82
C ILE A 12 3.46 -1.44 -3.60
N PHE A 13 4.14 -2.58 -3.71
CA PHE A 13 4.33 -3.53 -2.60
C PHE A 13 5.73 -3.36 -2.02
N VAL A 14 5.82 -3.34 -0.70
CA VAL A 14 7.08 -3.27 0.04
C VAL A 14 7.06 -4.37 1.09
N GLU A 15 7.90 -5.38 0.91
CA GLU A 15 8.08 -6.45 1.89
C GLU A 15 9.12 -6.03 2.93
N PHE A 16 8.78 -6.20 4.20
CA PHE A 16 9.65 -5.89 5.33
C PHE A 16 10.07 -7.18 6.03
N THR A 17 11.22 -7.16 6.72
CA THR A 17 11.72 -8.34 7.43
C THR A 17 10.91 -8.66 8.68
N ASN A 18 10.09 -7.73 9.18
CA ASN A 18 9.20 -7.94 10.32
C ASN A 18 8.02 -6.97 10.30
N VAL A 19 6.97 -7.34 11.05
CA VAL A 19 5.71 -6.59 11.16
C VAL A 19 5.91 -5.19 11.75
N ALA A 20 6.85 -5.00 12.68
CA ALA A 20 7.07 -3.70 13.31
C ALA A 20 7.59 -2.64 12.31
N GLN A 21 8.40 -3.05 11.34
CA GLN A 21 8.82 -2.16 10.24
C GLN A 21 7.65 -1.78 9.34
N ALA A 22 6.80 -2.75 8.98
CA ALA A 22 5.60 -2.51 8.18
C ALA A 22 4.63 -1.54 8.87
N ILE A 23 4.42 -1.69 10.18
CA ILE A 23 3.59 -0.77 10.98
C ILE A 23 4.16 0.65 10.95
N LYS A 24 5.47 0.81 11.17
CA LYS A 24 6.11 2.14 11.11
C LYS A 24 5.95 2.79 9.74
N ALA A 25 6.13 2.02 8.67
CA ALA A 25 5.93 2.52 7.31
C ALA A 25 4.48 2.94 7.06
N PHE A 26 3.50 2.14 7.49
CA PHE A 26 2.08 2.47 7.38
C PHE A 26 1.75 3.80 8.07
N VAL A 27 2.19 3.97 9.33
CA VAL A 27 1.92 5.19 10.11
C VAL A 27 2.52 6.44 9.45
N VAL A 28 3.69 6.32 8.80
CA VAL A 28 4.36 7.44 8.13
C VAL A 28 3.75 7.76 6.77
N MET A 29 3.29 6.75 6.04
CA MET A 29 2.91 6.88 4.63
C MET A 29 1.41 7.11 4.45
N ASN A 30 0.56 6.48 5.26
CA ASN A 30 -0.88 6.57 5.08
C ASN A 30 -1.38 8.01 5.28
N GLY A 31 -2.08 8.54 4.28
CA GLY A 31 -2.57 9.93 4.28
C GLY A 31 -1.50 10.99 3.93
N ARG A 32 -0.23 10.61 3.75
CA ARG A 32 0.82 11.56 3.35
C ARG A 32 0.58 12.04 1.91
N PHE A 33 0.86 13.30 1.63
CA PHE A 33 0.77 13.85 0.27
C PHE A 33 2.01 13.54 -0.56
N PHE A 34 1.81 13.04 -1.77
CA PHE A 34 2.84 12.76 -2.75
C PHE A 34 2.33 13.05 -4.16
N GLY A 35 3.04 13.89 -4.93
CA GLY A 35 2.67 14.20 -6.31
C GLY A 35 1.26 14.78 -6.50
N GLY A 36 0.76 15.53 -5.51
CA GLY A 36 -0.59 16.11 -5.54
C GLY A 36 -1.72 15.16 -5.14
N ARG A 37 -1.40 13.94 -4.66
CA ARG A 37 -2.38 12.95 -4.19
C ARG A 37 -2.07 12.53 -2.77
N SER A 38 -3.08 12.12 -2.01
CA SER A 38 -2.87 11.45 -0.73
C SER A 38 -2.54 9.98 -0.97
N VAL A 39 -1.53 9.46 -0.28
CA VAL A 39 -1.14 8.05 -0.33
C VAL A 39 -2.12 7.24 0.52
N ALA A 40 -2.74 6.23 -0.08
CA ALA A 40 -3.47 5.19 0.63
C ALA A 40 -2.51 4.02 0.88
N ALA A 41 -2.20 3.73 2.14
CA ALA A 41 -1.40 2.57 2.51
C ALA A 41 -2.29 1.53 3.19
N SER A 42 -1.98 0.26 2.99
CA SER A 42 -2.64 -0.88 3.63
C SER A 42 -1.65 -2.02 3.80
N PHE A 43 -1.97 -2.96 4.68
CA PHE A 43 -1.22 -4.22 4.77
C PHE A 43 -1.70 -5.19 3.71
N TYR A 44 -0.79 -6.01 3.20
CA TYR A 44 -1.08 -7.03 2.20
C TYR A 44 -0.60 -8.40 2.70
N ASN A 45 -1.33 -9.47 2.36
CA ASN A 45 -0.93 -10.81 2.72
C ASN A 45 0.23 -11.27 1.82
N VAL A 46 1.30 -11.78 2.44
CA VAL A 46 2.50 -12.27 1.74
C VAL A 46 2.19 -13.46 0.82
N ASP A 47 1.30 -14.36 1.23
CA ASP A 47 0.91 -15.53 0.44
C ASP A 47 0.11 -15.11 -0.80
N ASP A 48 -0.80 -14.15 -0.66
CA ASP A 48 -1.55 -13.58 -1.80
C ASP A 48 -0.58 -12.91 -2.79
N PHE A 49 0.42 -12.15 -2.28
CA PHE A 49 1.44 -11.51 -3.10
C PHE A 49 2.30 -12.55 -3.86
N ASN A 50 2.79 -13.57 -3.15
CA ASN A 50 3.60 -14.65 -3.71
C ASN A 50 2.84 -15.47 -4.77
N SER A 51 1.53 -15.63 -4.57
CA SER A 51 0.62 -16.29 -5.51
C SER A 51 0.24 -15.41 -6.70
N LYS A 52 0.74 -14.17 -6.76
CA LYS A 52 0.43 -13.15 -7.77
C LYS A 52 -1.06 -12.79 -7.83
N GLU A 53 -1.76 -12.97 -6.72
CA GLU A 53 -3.13 -12.51 -6.56
C GLU A 53 -3.07 -11.06 -6.06
N TYR A 54 -3.34 -10.09 -6.94
CA TYR A 54 -3.28 -8.65 -6.63
C TYR A 54 -4.64 -7.96 -6.64
N GLY A 55 -5.74 -8.70 -6.80
CA GLY A 55 -7.08 -8.14 -7.07
C GLY A 55 -7.99 -8.00 -5.85
N ARG A 56 -7.49 -8.26 -4.64
CA ARG A 56 -8.20 -7.95 -3.40
C ARG A 56 -8.05 -6.49 -2.99
#